data_AF-A0A2D7I1U4-F1
#
_entry.id   AF-A0A2D7I1U4-F1
#
_cell.length_a   1.000
_cell.length_b   1.000
_cell.length_c   1.000
_cell.angle_alpha   90.00
_cell.angle_beta   90.00
_cell.angle_gamma   90.00
#
_symmetry.space_group_name_H-M   'P 1'
#
loop_
_entity.id
_entity.type
_entity.pdbx_description
1 polymer ?
#
loop_
_entity_poly.entity_id
_entity_poly.type
_entity_poly.pdbx_seq_one_letter_code
_entity_poly.pdbx_strand_id
1 'polypeptide(L)'
;MAMKVTFDLTDKDLKYFRKVMKEVRAKHKASTEQEILEACRGLIDGIAATRAPDFVQDRVEKLSVLINMLEDGEWALSGADRERVVRGMAYFAEPDDMIPDKVPVLGFLDDAIMVELVVTELSHEIEAYSDFCDFRVRREETYGEDEDESTREEWMESRRRALHDRIRRRRQRRVQRSRGGSRSPISLW
;
A
#
# COMPACT_ATOMS: atom_id res chain seq x y z
N MET A 1 -27.16 8.14 8.76
CA MET A 1 -26.58 8.94 9.87
C MET A 1 -25.31 8.24 10.33
N ALA A 2 -24.20 8.97 10.50
CA ALA A 2 -22.92 8.41 10.92
C ALA A 2 -22.44 9.10 12.20
N MET A 3 -21.93 8.33 13.15
CA MET A 3 -21.30 8.82 14.38
C MET A 3 -19.78 8.65 14.24
N LYS A 4 -19.01 9.72 14.47
CA LYS A 4 -17.54 9.68 14.39
C LYS A 4 -16.96 9.24 15.72
N VAL A 5 -16.18 8.15 15.71
CA VAL A 5 -15.34 7.71 16.82
C VAL A 5 -13.88 7.94 16.41
N THR A 6 -13.06 8.46 17.32
CA THR A 6 -11.62 8.70 17.07
C THR A 6 -10.84 8.23 18.29
N PHE A 7 -9.77 7.48 18.04
CA PHE A 7 -8.86 6.98 19.06
C PHE A 7 -7.43 7.12 18.57
N ASP A 8 -6.51 7.34 19.49
CA ASP A 8 -5.09 7.45 19.21
C ASP A 8 -4.38 6.15 19.58
N LEU A 9 -3.52 5.66 18.70
CA LEU A 9 -2.66 4.52 19.01
C LEU A 9 -1.44 5.02 19.77
N THR A 10 -1.23 4.47 20.97
CA THR A 10 -0.04 4.80 21.76
C THR A 10 1.20 4.10 21.22
N ASP A 11 2.37 4.51 21.69
CA ASP A 11 3.64 3.82 21.37
C ASP A 11 3.63 2.33 21.76
N LYS A 12 2.83 1.92 22.76
CA LYS A 12 2.70 0.51 23.15
C LYS A 12 1.89 -0.26 22.11
N ASP A 13 0.80 0.31 21.64
CA ASP A 13 -0.07 -0.29 20.62
C ASP A 13 0.69 -0.43 19.29
N LEU A 14 1.39 0.63 18.88
CA LEU A 14 2.25 0.61 17.70
C LEU A 14 3.37 -0.43 17.79
N LYS A 15 3.94 -0.67 18.99
CA LYS A 15 4.91 -1.75 19.21
C LYS A 15 4.29 -3.13 19.05
N TYR A 16 3.04 -3.32 19.48
CA TYR A 16 2.31 -4.58 19.30
C TYR A 16 2.09 -4.87 17.82
N PHE A 17 1.50 -3.94 17.06
CA PHE A 17 1.28 -4.11 15.62
C PHE A 17 2.57 -4.36 14.84
N ARG A 18 3.68 -3.68 15.21
CA ARG A 18 5.01 -3.96 14.64
C ARG A 18 5.47 -5.39 14.89
N LYS A 19 5.24 -5.92 16.09
CA LYS A 19 5.64 -7.28 16.45
C LYS A 19 4.86 -8.29 15.60
N VAL A 20 3.54 -8.13 15.54
CA VAL A 20 2.66 -8.99 14.73
C VAL A 20 3.08 -8.97 13.26
N MET A 21 3.32 -7.79 12.68
CA MET A 21 3.76 -7.70 11.28
C MET A 21 5.10 -8.40 11.03
N LYS A 22 6.04 -8.34 11.98
CA LYS A 22 7.31 -9.06 11.86
C LYS A 22 7.13 -10.57 11.89
N GLU A 23 6.23 -11.08 12.72
CA GLU A 23 5.92 -12.49 12.83
C GLU A 23 5.26 -13.01 11.53
N VAL A 24 4.26 -12.31 11.03
CA VAL A 24 3.58 -12.66 9.76
C VAL A 24 4.56 -12.63 8.58
N ARG A 25 5.40 -11.60 8.48
CA ARG A 25 6.45 -11.54 7.44
C ARG A 25 7.47 -12.66 7.55
N ALA A 26 7.78 -13.13 8.76
CA ALA A 26 8.68 -14.25 8.95
C ALA A 26 8.05 -15.56 8.43
N LYS A 27 6.73 -15.74 8.60
CA LYS A 27 5.98 -16.87 8.05
C LYS A 27 5.97 -16.83 6.51
N HIS A 28 5.68 -15.67 5.93
CA HIS A 28 5.61 -15.48 4.46
C HIS A 28 6.96 -15.24 3.78
N LYS A 29 8.07 -15.49 4.45
CA LYS A 29 9.40 -15.26 3.87
C LYS A 29 9.66 -16.13 2.63
N ALA A 30 9.02 -17.28 2.56
CA ALA A 30 9.09 -18.21 1.42
C ALA A 30 7.97 -18.00 0.40
N SER A 31 6.96 -17.17 0.70
CA SER A 31 5.84 -16.93 -0.21
C SER A 31 6.32 -16.15 -1.44
N THR A 32 5.80 -16.54 -2.59
CA THR A 32 6.09 -15.83 -3.84
C THR A 32 5.31 -14.53 -3.91
N GLU A 33 5.76 -13.59 -4.74
CA GLU A 33 5.02 -12.35 -4.98
C GLU A 33 3.61 -12.62 -5.53
N GLN A 34 3.48 -13.61 -6.41
CA GLN A 34 2.19 -14.01 -6.99
C GLN A 34 1.23 -14.52 -5.91
N GLU A 35 1.70 -15.39 -5.00
CA GLU A 35 0.89 -15.86 -3.87
C GLU A 35 0.38 -14.71 -3.00
N ILE A 36 1.25 -13.72 -2.72
CA ILE A 36 0.88 -12.55 -1.93
C ILE A 36 -0.20 -11.72 -2.64
N LEU A 37 -0.05 -11.50 -3.95
CA LEU A 37 -1.02 -10.75 -4.75
C LEU A 37 -2.37 -11.47 -4.86
N GLU A 38 -2.35 -12.77 -5.09
CA GLU A 38 -3.57 -13.61 -5.15
C GLU A 38 -4.31 -13.60 -3.81
N ALA A 39 -3.59 -13.73 -2.70
CA ALA A 39 -4.20 -13.66 -1.37
C ALA A 39 -4.79 -12.27 -1.07
N CYS A 40 -4.10 -11.18 -1.44
CA CYS A 40 -4.64 -9.83 -1.31
C CYS A 40 -5.92 -9.63 -2.13
N ARG A 41 -6.00 -10.20 -3.34
CA ARG A 41 -7.23 -10.18 -4.16
C ARG A 41 -8.36 -10.96 -3.51
N GLY A 42 -8.07 -12.18 -3.04
CA GLY A 42 -9.05 -13.00 -2.32
C GLY A 42 -9.62 -12.29 -1.11
N LEU A 43 -8.80 -11.52 -0.39
CA LEU A 43 -9.24 -10.66 0.71
C LEU A 43 -10.17 -9.54 0.23
N ILE A 44 -9.80 -8.82 -0.83
CA ILE A 44 -10.64 -7.75 -1.40
C ILE A 44 -12.02 -8.30 -1.80
N ASP A 45 -12.03 -9.43 -2.51
CA ASP A 45 -13.25 -10.08 -2.98
C ASP A 45 -14.10 -10.61 -1.81
N GLY A 46 -13.46 -11.21 -0.80
CA GLY A 46 -14.14 -11.71 0.39
C GLY A 46 -14.80 -10.59 1.22
N ILE A 47 -14.13 -9.45 1.37
CA ILE A 47 -14.68 -8.28 2.07
C ILE A 47 -15.83 -7.65 1.29
N ALA A 48 -15.69 -7.55 -0.05
CA ALA A 48 -16.76 -7.07 -0.92
C ALA A 48 -18.02 -7.96 -0.84
N ALA A 49 -17.83 -9.28 -0.77
CA ALA A 49 -18.94 -10.23 -0.64
C ALA A 49 -19.64 -10.19 0.73
N THR A 50 -18.89 -9.88 1.80
CA THR A 50 -19.39 -9.96 3.19
C THR A 50 -20.11 -8.69 3.66
N ARG A 51 -20.22 -7.65 2.80
CA ARG A 51 -20.86 -6.37 3.12
C ARG A 51 -20.25 -5.73 4.38
N ALA A 52 -18.91 -5.76 4.46
CA ALA A 52 -18.16 -5.20 5.58
C ALA A 52 -18.49 -3.71 5.81
N PRO A 53 -18.26 -3.16 7.01
CA PRO A 53 -18.49 -1.74 7.27
C PRO A 53 -17.72 -0.82 6.31
N ASP A 54 -18.28 0.34 6.00
CA ASP A 54 -17.69 1.33 5.07
C ASP A 54 -16.23 1.68 5.42
N PHE A 55 -15.89 1.78 6.72
CA PHE A 55 -14.53 2.10 7.17
C PHE A 55 -13.49 1.04 6.79
N VAL A 56 -13.91 -0.22 6.57
CA VAL A 56 -13.07 -1.32 6.11
C VAL A 56 -12.97 -1.27 4.59
N GLN A 57 -14.08 -1.00 3.89
CA GLN A 57 -14.11 -0.89 2.43
C GLN A 57 -13.16 0.20 1.93
N ASP A 58 -13.20 1.40 2.53
CA ASP A 58 -12.30 2.53 2.21
C ASP A 58 -10.81 2.17 2.33
N ARG A 59 -10.47 1.25 3.24
CA ARG A 59 -9.10 0.78 3.47
C ARG A 59 -8.71 -0.26 2.43
N VAL A 60 -9.62 -1.18 2.13
CA VAL A 60 -9.42 -2.24 1.16
C VAL A 60 -9.24 -1.69 -0.26
N GLU A 61 -9.93 -0.61 -0.63
CA GLU A 61 -9.68 0.10 -1.89
C GLU A 61 -8.22 0.56 -2.02
N LYS A 62 -7.58 0.97 -0.92
CA LYS A 62 -6.16 1.34 -0.92
C LYS A 62 -5.24 0.14 -1.19
N LEU A 63 -5.66 -1.08 -0.84
CA LEU A 63 -4.93 -2.30 -1.19
C LEU A 63 -5.00 -2.56 -2.70
N SER A 64 -6.15 -2.31 -3.33
CA SER A 64 -6.30 -2.41 -4.79
C SER A 64 -5.32 -1.49 -5.52
N VAL A 65 -5.07 -0.28 -5.00
CA VAL A 65 -4.05 0.65 -5.55
C VAL A 65 -2.65 0.05 -5.49
N LEU A 66 -2.30 -0.66 -4.41
CA LEU A 66 -1.00 -1.32 -4.28
C LEU A 66 -0.85 -2.51 -5.24
N ILE A 67 -1.91 -3.29 -5.46
CA ILE A 67 -1.94 -4.36 -6.47
C ILE A 67 -1.73 -3.77 -7.86
N ASN A 68 -2.50 -2.73 -8.22
CA ASN A 68 -2.38 -2.07 -9.52
C ASN A 68 -0.97 -1.51 -9.74
N MET A 69 -0.35 -0.91 -8.71
CA MET A 69 1.04 -0.46 -8.76
C MET A 69 2.03 -1.62 -8.98
N LEU A 70 1.75 -2.78 -8.36
CA LEU A 70 2.34 -4.11 -8.57
C LEU A 70 2.48 -4.49 -10.04
N GLU A 71 1.37 -4.33 -10.75
CA GLU A 71 1.12 -4.95 -12.05
C GLU A 71 1.22 -3.97 -13.22
N ASP A 72 1.24 -2.67 -12.95
CA ASP A 72 1.38 -1.64 -13.96
C ASP A 72 2.78 -1.69 -14.60
N GLY A 73 2.83 -2.29 -15.79
CA GLY A 73 4.04 -2.44 -16.59
C GLY A 73 4.61 -1.10 -17.08
N GLU A 74 3.79 -0.06 -17.20
CA GLU A 74 4.29 1.27 -17.54
C GLU A 74 4.90 1.97 -16.33
N TRP A 75 4.37 1.74 -15.13
CA TRP A 75 4.98 2.21 -13.89
C TRP A 75 6.30 1.47 -13.59
N ALA A 76 6.38 0.17 -13.92
CA ALA A 76 7.58 -0.64 -13.86
C ALA A 76 8.34 -0.55 -12.51
N LEU A 77 7.60 -0.63 -11.40
CA LEU A 77 8.21 -0.62 -10.07
C LEU A 77 9.13 -1.84 -9.92
N SER A 78 10.41 -1.61 -9.61
CA SER A 78 11.44 -2.65 -9.61
C SER A 78 12.44 -2.50 -8.45
N GLY A 79 13.23 -3.56 -8.24
CA GLY A 79 14.30 -3.60 -7.23
C GLY A 79 13.79 -3.39 -5.80
N ALA A 80 14.53 -2.62 -5.03
CA ALA A 80 14.24 -2.38 -3.61
C ALA A 80 12.89 -1.67 -3.36
N ASP A 81 12.42 -0.88 -4.32
CA ASP A 81 11.15 -0.17 -4.18
C ASP A 81 9.95 -1.14 -4.36
N ARG A 82 10.06 -2.12 -5.28
CA ARG A 82 9.07 -3.21 -5.45
C ARG A 82 9.06 -4.16 -4.25
N GLU A 83 10.23 -4.65 -3.86
CA GLU A 83 10.38 -5.58 -2.73
C GLU A 83 9.78 -5.02 -1.44
N ARG A 84 9.92 -3.71 -1.24
CA ARG A 84 9.27 -2.99 -0.15
C ARG A 84 7.76 -3.13 -0.24
N VAL A 85 7.13 -2.74 -1.35
CA VAL A 85 5.66 -2.83 -1.49
C VAL A 85 5.16 -4.27 -1.28
N VAL A 86 5.79 -5.27 -1.90
CA VAL A 86 5.43 -6.70 -1.74
C VAL A 86 5.50 -7.15 -0.28
N ARG A 87 6.58 -6.81 0.44
CA ARG A 87 6.71 -7.12 1.87
C ARG A 87 5.70 -6.39 2.75
N GLY A 88 5.24 -5.22 2.33
CA GLY A 88 4.14 -4.51 2.98
C GLY A 88 2.83 -5.29 2.83
N MET A 89 2.60 -5.85 1.64
CA MET A 89 1.41 -6.61 1.31
C MET A 89 1.42 -8.04 1.86
N ALA A 90 2.58 -8.61 2.12
CA ALA A 90 2.72 -9.97 2.70
C ALA A 90 1.95 -10.18 4.01
N TYR A 91 1.62 -9.11 4.74
CA TYR A 91 0.75 -9.22 5.91
C TYR A 91 -0.67 -9.70 5.55
N PHE A 92 -1.19 -9.26 4.40
CA PHE A 92 -2.53 -9.60 3.92
C PHE A 92 -2.59 -10.95 3.19
N ALA A 93 -1.47 -11.68 3.13
CA ALA A 93 -1.36 -12.93 2.39
C ALA A 93 -1.95 -14.14 3.15
N GLU A 94 -2.31 -13.99 4.42
CA GLU A 94 -2.96 -15.03 5.22
C GLU A 94 -4.30 -14.51 5.76
N PRO A 95 -5.40 -14.76 5.05
CA PRO A 95 -6.74 -14.33 5.47
C PRO A 95 -7.14 -14.89 6.85
N ASP A 96 -6.69 -16.11 7.17
CA ASP A 96 -7.00 -16.80 8.43
C ASP A 96 -6.22 -16.25 9.64
N ASP A 97 -5.09 -15.56 9.40
CA ASP A 97 -4.21 -14.98 10.44
C ASP A 97 -4.54 -13.49 10.71
N MET A 98 -5.50 -12.92 9.95
CA MET A 98 -6.02 -11.56 10.14
C MET A 98 -6.87 -11.34 11.41
N ILE A 99 -6.99 -12.37 12.27
CA ILE A 99 -7.57 -12.43 13.62
C ILE A 99 -8.71 -13.45 13.66
N PRO A 100 -8.61 -14.50 14.53
CA PRO A 100 -9.67 -15.47 14.69
C PRO A 100 -10.93 -14.83 15.27
N ASP A 101 -12.03 -14.98 14.54
CA ASP A 101 -13.38 -14.53 14.88
C ASP A 101 -13.78 -14.89 16.31
N LYS A 102 -14.00 -13.87 17.14
CA LYS A 102 -14.87 -13.99 18.31
C LYS A 102 -15.94 -12.92 18.40
N VAL A 103 -15.85 -11.81 17.66
CA VAL A 103 -16.89 -10.75 17.68
C VAL A 103 -17.06 -10.11 16.30
N PRO A 104 -18.26 -10.20 15.68
CA PRO A 104 -18.58 -9.52 14.43
C PRO A 104 -18.36 -7.99 14.55
N VAL A 105 -17.90 -7.33 13.48
CA VAL A 105 -17.60 -5.89 13.37
C VAL A 105 -16.30 -5.44 14.07
N LEU A 106 -15.95 -6.00 15.24
CA LEU A 106 -14.72 -5.64 15.96
C LEU A 106 -13.46 -6.33 15.42
N GLY A 107 -13.58 -7.54 14.87
CA GLY A 107 -12.43 -8.22 14.22
C GLY A 107 -11.79 -7.39 13.10
N PHE A 108 -12.63 -6.74 12.28
CA PHE A 108 -12.17 -5.91 11.17
C PHE A 108 -11.49 -4.59 11.59
N LEU A 109 -11.60 -4.19 12.86
CA LEU A 109 -10.99 -2.93 13.31
C LEU A 109 -9.47 -3.03 13.28
N ASP A 110 -8.92 -4.13 13.76
CA ASP A 110 -7.48 -4.36 13.78
C ASP A 110 -6.92 -4.50 12.36
N ASP A 111 -7.67 -5.12 11.43
CA ASP A 111 -7.33 -5.15 10.01
C ASP A 111 -7.34 -3.76 9.37
N ALA A 112 -8.39 -2.98 9.63
CA ALA A 112 -8.48 -1.61 9.13
C ALA A 112 -7.35 -0.72 9.68
N ILE A 113 -6.93 -0.97 10.93
CA ILE A 113 -5.74 -0.35 11.51
C ILE A 113 -4.51 -0.81 10.73
N MET A 114 -4.30 -2.12 10.52
CA MET A 114 -3.11 -2.61 9.84
C MET A 114 -3.00 -2.14 8.40
N VAL A 115 -4.10 -2.13 7.65
CA VAL A 115 -4.14 -1.54 6.31
C VAL A 115 -3.74 -0.07 6.37
N GLU A 116 -4.27 0.71 7.30
CA GLU A 116 -3.88 2.11 7.45
C GLU A 116 -2.40 2.26 7.79
N LEU A 117 -1.87 1.38 8.64
CA LEU A 117 -0.47 1.38 9.02
C LEU A 117 0.43 1.12 7.79
N VAL A 118 0.11 0.12 6.97
CA VAL A 118 0.85 -0.20 5.74
C VAL A 118 0.74 0.92 4.71
N VAL A 119 -0.47 1.42 4.44
CA VAL A 119 -0.69 2.52 3.50
C VAL A 119 0.02 3.79 3.95
N THR A 120 -0.02 4.14 5.23
CA THR A 120 0.68 5.32 5.76
C THR A 120 2.20 5.21 5.60
N GLU A 121 2.74 4.00 5.74
CA GLU A 121 4.16 3.74 5.54
C GLU A 121 4.56 3.73 4.06
N LEU A 122 3.66 3.33 3.15
CA LEU A 122 3.81 3.33 1.69
C LEU A 122 3.22 4.59 1.01
N SER A 123 2.90 5.63 1.78
CA SER A 123 2.21 6.83 1.28
C SER A 123 2.96 7.52 0.15
N HIS A 124 4.30 7.51 0.17
CA HIS A 124 5.09 8.14 -0.87
C HIS A 124 5.04 7.36 -2.20
N GLU A 125 5.01 6.03 -2.11
CA GLU A 125 4.85 5.12 -3.23
C GLU A 125 3.44 5.27 -3.84
N ILE A 126 2.40 5.28 -3.00
CA ILE A 126 1.01 5.47 -3.42
C ILE A 126 0.79 6.84 -4.09
N GLU A 127 1.26 7.93 -3.47
CA GLU A 127 1.16 9.28 -4.04
C GLU A 127 1.89 9.40 -5.39
N ALA A 128 3.05 8.76 -5.52
CA ALA A 128 3.81 8.78 -6.77
C ALA A 128 3.12 7.98 -7.88
N TYR A 129 2.53 6.84 -7.55
CA TYR A 129 1.76 6.06 -8.51
C TYR A 129 0.48 6.78 -8.95
N SER A 130 -0.25 7.41 -8.02
CA SER A 130 -1.41 8.24 -8.37
C SER A 130 -1.03 9.39 -9.30
N ASP A 131 0.07 10.10 -9.00
CA ASP A 131 0.59 11.19 -9.85
C ASP A 131 1.05 10.71 -11.24
N PHE A 132 1.42 9.43 -11.36
CA PHE A 132 1.76 8.81 -12.64
C PHE A 132 0.50 8.50 -13.44
N CYS A 133 -0.51 7.90 -12.81
CA CYS A 133 -1.80 7.61 -13.45
C CYS A 133 -2.49 8.90 -13.92
N ASP A 134 -2.54 9.94 -13.09
CA ASP A 134 -3.11 11.24 -13.45
C ASP A 134 -2.36 11.88 -14.63
N PHE A 135 -1.03 11.73 -14.67
CA PHE A 135 -0.24 12.24 -15.77
C PHE A 135 -0.54 11.50 -17.07
N ARG A 136 -0.66 10.16 -17.01
CA ARG A 136 -1.01 9.30 -18.14
C ARG A 136 -2.36 9.72 -18.74
N VAL A 137 -3.40 9.77 -17.91
CA VAL A 137 -4.76 10.13 -18.35
C VAL A 137 -4.78 11.52 -18.99
N ARG A 138 -4.17 12.53 -18.34
CA ARG A 138 -4.14 13.90 -18.90
C ARG A 138 -3.42 13.98 -20.24
N ARG A 139 -2.35 13.20 -20.42
CA ARG A 139 -1.60 13.18 -21.69
C ARG A 139 -2.43 12.53 -22.78
N GLU A 140 -3.04 11.39 -22.49
CA GLU A 140 -3.92 10.68 -23.42
C GLU A 140 -5.13 11.55 -23.82
N GLU A 141 -5.71 12.32 -22.89
CA GLU A 141 -6.77 13.29 -23.19
C GLU A 141 -6.30 14.48 -24.03
N THR A 142 -5.05 14.93 -23.86
CA THR A 142 -4.53 16.12 -24.54
C THR A 142 -4.08 15.83 -25.97
N TYR A 143 -3.48 14.66 -26.20
CA TYR A 143 -2.84 14.32 -27.47
C TYR A 143 -3.59 13.25 -28.27
N GLY A 144 -4.49 12.46 -27.66
CA GLY A 144 -5.32 11.47 -28.36
C GLY A 144 -4.52 10.34 -29.03
N GLU A 145 -5.07 9.76 -30.10
CA GLU A 145 -4.42 8.73 -30.94
C GLU A 145 -3.38 9.31 -31.93
N ASP A 146 -3.27 10.64 -32.02
CA ASP A 146 -2.44 11.33 -33.03
C ASP A 146 -0.96 11.48 -32.61
N GLU A 147 -0.58 10.94 -31.45
CA GLU A 147 0.77 11.06 -30.90
C GLU A 147 1.68 9.91 -31.33
N ASP A 148 2.92 10.23 -31.74
CA ASP A 148 3.93 9.22 -32.04
C ASP A 148 4.27 8.41 -30.78
N GLU A 149 4.21 7.09 -30.90
CA GLU A 149 4.46 6.12 -29.81
C GLU A 149 5.82 6.35 -29.15
N SER A 150 6.83 6.74 -29.95
CA SER A 150 8.18 7.06 -29.45
C SER A 150 8.17 8.25 -28.48
N THR A 151 7.39 9.28 -28.80
CA THR A 151 7.29 10.52 -28.02
C THR A 151 6.52 10.27 -26.72
N ARG A 152 5.45 9.47 -26.78
CA ARG A 152 4.71 9.01 -25.60
C ARG A 152 5.63 8.27 -24.63
N GLU A 153 6.39 7.30 -25.14
CA GLU A 153 7.28 6.48 -24.31
C GLU A 153 8.35 7.35 -23.60
N GLU A 154 8.96 8.30 -24.31
CA GLU A 154 9.96 9.23 -23.73
C GLU A 154 9.40 10.04 -22.55
N TRP A 155 8.19 10.59 -22.69
CA TRP A 155 7.57 11.37 -21.62
C TRP A 155 7.17 10.51 -20.42
N MET A 156 6.63 9.32 -20.70
CA MET A 156 6.27 8.35 -19.67
C MET A 156 7.50 7.87 -18.90
N GLU A 157 8.61 7.58 -19.59
CA GLU A 157 9.87 7.22 -18.96
C GLU A 157 10.43 8.36 -18.11
N SER A 158 10.46 9.58 -18.64
CA SER A 158 10.95 10.77 -17.93
C SER A 158 10.14 11.04 -16.66
N ARG A 159 8.81 10.96 -16.77
CA ARG A 159 7.89 11.15 -15.63
C ARG A 159 8.08 10.05 -14.57
N ARG A 160 8.13 8.79 -14.99
CA ARG A 160 8.39 7.63 -14.11
C ARG A 160 9.69 7.80 -13.34
N ARG A 161 10.80 8.12 -14.02
CA ARG A 161 12.12 8.33 -13.41
C ARG A 161 12.07 9.43 -12.35
N ALA A 162 11.46 10.57 -12.67
CA ALA A 162 11.33 11.70 -11.73
C ALA A 162 10.51 11.33 -10.47
N LEU A 163 9.46 10.52 -10.63
CA LEU A 163 8.62 10.07 -9.52
C LEU A 163 9.33 9.00 -8.66
N HIS A 164 10.04 8.04 -9.25
CA HIS A 164 10.87 7.09 -8.51
C HIS A 164 11.95 7.81 -7.67
N ASP A 165 12.63 8.80 -8.23
CA ASP A 165 13.61 9.59 -7.49
C ASP A 165 12.98 10.42 -6.37
N ARG A 166 11.74 10.88 -6.56
CA ARG A 166 10.97 11.55 -5.50
C ARG A 166 10.66 10.61 -4.34
N ILE A 167 10.23 9.38 -4.60
CA ILE A 167 10.00 8.35 -3.57
C ILE A 167 11.26 8.18 -2.72
N ARG A 168 12.40 7.91 -3.37
CA ARG A 168 13.68 7.67 -2.70
C ARG A 168 14.12 8.86 -1.85
N ARG A 169 14.04 10.08 -2.39
CA ARG A 169 14.38 11.31 -1.65
C ARG A 169 13.48 11.54 -0.44
N ARG A 170 12.16 11.38 -0.59
CA ARG A 170 11.20 11.55 0.51
C ARG A 170 11.41 10.51 1.61
N ARG A 171 11.66 9.25 1.22
CA ARG A 171 12.01 8.18 2.15
C ARG A 171 13.28 8.47 2.94
N GLN A 172 14.36 8.88 2.27
CA GLN A 172 15.63 9.25 2.93
C GLN A 172 15.44 10.38 3.96
N ARG A 173 14.66 11.40 3.60
CA ARG A 173 14.33 12.51 4.53
C ARG A 173 13.54 12.03 5.74
N ARG A 174 12.59 11.10 5.57
CA ARG A 174 11.83 10.48 6.67
C ARG A 174 12.75 9.72 7.62
N VAL A 175 13.70 8.95 7.09
CA VAL A 175 14.70 8.22 7.89
C VAL A 175 15.64 9.18 8.64
N GLN A 176 16.12 10.24 8.00
CA GLN A 176 16.96 11.24 8.67
C GLN A 176 16.24 11.95 9.82
N ARG A 177 14.97 12.33 9.63
CA ARG A 177 14.14 12.93 10.68
C ARG A 177 13.87 11.98 11.84
N SER A 178 13.78 10.67 11.57
CA SER A 178 13.62 9.64 12.61
C SER A 178 14.81 9.50 13.54
N ARG A 179 16.03 9.86 13.09
CA ARG A 179 17.23 9.90 13.93
C ARG A 179 17.29 11.13 14.84
N GLY A 180 16.49 12.17 14.57
CA GLY A 180 16.43 13.43 15.31
C GLY A 180 15.24 13.59 16.28
N GLY A 181 14.45 12.53 16.52
CA GLY A 181 13.41 12.52 17.56
C GLY A 181 11.98 12.24 17.07
N SER A 182 11.68 12.33 15.77
CA SER A 182 10.35 12.00 15.22
C SER A 182 10.42 10.72 14.39
N ARG A 183 10.29 9.56 15.05
CA ARG A 183 10.24 8.26 14.36
C ARG A 183 9.03 8.20 13.42
N SER A 184 9.17 7.48 12.30
CA SER A 184 7.97 7.00 11.58
C SER A 184 7.10 6.27 12.62
N PRO A 185 5.78 6.51 12.69
CA PRO A 185 4.94 5.92 13.74
C PRO A 185 5.02 4.40 13.78
N ILE A 186 5.52 3.76 12.72
CA ILE A 186 5.41 2.31 12.52
C ILE A 186 6.72 1.65 12.11
N SER A 187 7.66 2.36 11.45
CA SER A 187 9.00 1.84 11.08
C SER A 187 8.98 0.35 10.72
N LEU A 188 8.23 0.02 9.68
CA LEU A 188 7.89 -1.36 9.34
C LEU A 188 9.04 -2.12 8.67
N TRP A 189 10.22 -1.53 8.52
CA TRP A 189 11.35 -2.05 7.74
C TRP A 189 12.55 -2.25 8.63
#